data_AF-A0A177KQ28-F1
#
_entry.id   AF-A0A177KQ28-F1
#
_cell.length_a   1.000
_cell.length_b   1.000
_cell.length_c   1.000
_cell.angle_alpha   90.00
_cell.angle_beta   90.00
_cell.angle_gamma   90.00
#
_symmetry.space_group_name_H-M   'P 1'
#
loop_
_entity.id
_entity.type
_entity.pdbx_description
1 polymer ?
#
loop_
_entity_poly.entity_id
_entity_poly.type
_entity_poly.pdbx_seq_one_letter_code
_entity_poly.pdbx_strand_id
1 'polypeptide(L)' 'MRQILLFAAQVCKKMIIGAFSLYIMNVLVNHAGLHIPMNITTALIAGFLGLPGICMLAAIQIYIFK' A
#
# COMPACT_ATOMS: atom_id res chain seq x y z
N MET A 1 5.23 28.65 -4.74
CA MET A 1 5.85 27.48 -5.41
C MET A 1 6.56 26.54 -4.45
N ARG A 2 7.41 27.01 -3.51
CA ARG A 2 8.16 26.12 -2.57
C ARG A 2 7.30 25.18 -1.72
N GLN A 3 6.14 25.63 -1.22
CA GLN A 3 5.28 24.80 -0.37
C GLN A 3 4.63 23.62 -1.11
N ILE A 4 4.31 23.79 -2.39
CA ILE A 4 3.70 22.75 -3.22
C ILE A 4 4.70 21.62 -3.50
N LEU A 5 5.97 21.97 -3.74
CA LEU A 5 7.06 21.01 -3.92
C LEU A 5 7.30 20.15 -2.68
N LEU A 6 7.24 20.75 -1.48
CA LEU A 6 7.40 20.02 -0.23
C LEU A 6 6.23 19.07 0.03
N PHE A 7 5.00 19.51 -0.24
CA PHE A 7 3.82 18.66 -0.08
C PHE A 7 3.84 17.48 -1.05
N ALA A 8 4.19 17.71 -2.31
CA ALA A 8 4.37 16.66 -3.31
C ALA A 8 5.44 15.64 -2.88
N ALA A 9 6.57 16.11 -2.36
CA ALA A 9 7.62 15.24 -1.85
C ALA A 9 7.15 14.39 -0.64
N GLN A 10 6.32 14.95 0.24
CA GLN A 10 5.74 14.20 1.36
C GLN A 10 4.78 13.10 0.90
N VAL A 11 3.95 13.39 -0.10
CA VAL A 11 3.04 12.39 -0.70
C VAL A 11 3.83 11.29 -1.39
N CYS A 12 4.85 11.64 -2.18
CA CYS A 12 5.75 10.65 -2.80
C CYS A 12 6.43 9.76 -1.76
N LYS A 13 6.93 10.34 -0.65
CA LYS A 13 7.54 9.55 0.43
C LYS A 13 6.55 8.54 1.02
N LYS A 14 5.32 8.96 1.33
CA LYS A 14 4.28 8.06 1.84
C LYS A 14 3.92 6.97 0.83
N MET A 15 3.82 7.32 -0.46
CA MET A 15 3.54 6.36 -1.53
C MET A 15 4.64 5.31 -1.65
N ILE A 16 5.92 5.70 -1.61
CA ILE A 16 7.05 4.77 -1.66
C ILE A 16 7.03 3.84 -0.45
N ILE A 17 6.78 4.37 0.75
CA ILE A 17 6.67 3.55 1.96
C ILE A 17 5.52 2.55 1.83
N GLY A 18 4.34 3.00 1.40
CA GLY A 18 3.17 2.13 1.22
C GLY A 18 3.37 1.06 0.16
N ALA A 19 3.99 1.41 -0.97
CA ALA A 19 4.41 0.46 -1.98
C ALA A 19 5.36 -0.58 -1.36
N PHE A 20 6.45 -0.15 -0.72
CA PHE A 20 7.42 -1.08 -0.15
C PHE A 20 6.80 -2.00 0.91
N SER A 21 5.92 -1.48 1.77
CA SER A 21 5.18 -2.28 2.75
C SER A 21 4.23 -3.29 2.10
N LEU A 22 3.51 -2.90 1.04
CA LEU A 22 2.66 -3.84 0.28
C LEU A 22 3.47 -4.94 -0.38
N TYR A 23 4.65 -4.61 -0.93
CA TYR A 23 5.53 -5.60 -1.54
C TYR A 23 6.01 -6.62 -0.51
N ILE A 24 6.48 -6.17 0.65
CA ILE A 24 6.90 -7.06 1.74
C ILE A 24 5.75 -7.96 2.17
N MET A 25 4.55 -7.40 2.38
CA MET A 25 3.41 -8.22 2.74
C MET A 25 3.05 -9.22 1.65
N ASN A 26 3.03 -8.81 0.40
CA ASN A 26 2.79 -9.72 -0.73
C ASN A 26 3.78 -10.88 -0.74
N VAL A 27 5.07 -10.65 -0.50
CA VAL A 27 6.07 -11.74 -0.39
C VAL A 27 5.75 -12.67 0.78
N LEU A 28 5.36 -12.14 1.95
CA LEU A 28 5.02 -12.94 3.14
C LEU A 28 3.77 -13.81 2.93
N VAL A 29 2.69 -13.25 2.38
CA VAL A 29 1.43 -13.99 2.12
C VAL A 29 1.40 -14.71 0.78
N ASN A 30 2.43 -14.59 -0.06
CA ASN A 30 2.53 -15.35 -1.32
C ASN A 30 2.45 -16.87 -1.08
N HIS A 31 3.00 -17.35 0.04
CA HIS A 31 2.90 -18.76 0.45
C HIS A 31 1.46 -19.23 0.74
N ALA A 32 0.56 -18.31 1.11
CA ALA A 32 -0.86 -18.58 1.32
C ALA A 32 -1.70 -18.44 0.02
N GLY A 33 -1.04 -18.19 -1.13
CA GLY A 33 -1.73 -17.93 -2.40
C GLY A 33 -2.59 -16.67 -2.34
N LEU A 34 -2.17 -15.67 -1.57
CA LEU A 34 -2.80 -14.35 -1.50
C LEU A 34 -1.84 -13.32 -2.09
N HIS A 35 -2.33 -12.56 -3.05
CA HIS A 35 -1.59 -11.50 -3.70
C HIS A 35 -2.47 -10.25 -3.83
N ILE A 36 -2.10 -9.20 -3.11
CA ILE A 36 -2.77 -7.91 -3.08
C ILE A 36 -2.28 -7.11 -4.29
N PRO A 37 -3.19 -6.60 -5.16
CA PRO A 37 -2.79 -5.82 -6.33
C PRO A 37 -2.05 -4.55 -5.90
N MET A 38 -0.86 -4.35 -6.46
CA MET A 38 0.02 -3.24 -6.15
C MET A 38 -0.09 -2.17 -7.25
N ASN A 39 -0.85 -1.13 -6.99
CA ASN A 39 -0.99 0.03 -7.87
C ASN A 39 -0.80 1.33 -7.07
N ILE A 40 -0.83 2.47 -7.76
CA ILE A 40 -0.65 3.79 -7.11
C ILE A 40 -1.69 4.02 -6.01
N THR A 41 -2.94 3.61 -6.23
CA THR A 41 -4.03 3.78 -5.26
C THR A 41 -3.82 2.92 -4.03
N THR A 42 -3.48 1.64 -4.17
CA THR A 42 -3.24 0.74 -3.03
C THR A 42 -1.98 1.13 -2.27
N ALA A 43 -0.92 1.58 -2.96
CA ALA A 43 0.27 2.13 -2.34
C ALA A 43 -0.01 3.42 -1.56
N LEU A 44 -0.89 4.29 -2.05
CA LEU A 44 -1.33 5.46 -1.29
C LEU A 44 -2.13 5.08 -0.05
N ILE A 45 -3.09 4.16 -0.17
CA ILE A 45 -3.88 3.69 0.99
C ILE A 45 -2.97 3.05 2.04
N ALA A 46 -2.09 2.14 1.62
CA ALA A 46 -1.11 1.50 2.50
C ALA A 46 -0.09 2.51 3.08
N GLY A 47 0.32 3.52 2.31
CA GLY A 47 1.28 4.54 2.76
C GLY A 47 0.67 5.60 3.69
N PHE A 48 -0.63 5.84 3.56
CA PHE A 48 -1.35 6.82 4.37
C PHE A 48 -1.88 6.21 5.66
N LEU A 49 -2.50 5.04 5.59
CA LEU A 49 -3.02 4.30 6.76
C LEU A 49 -1.94 3.41 7.42
N GLY A 50 -0.90 2.99 6.70
CA GLY A 50 0.11 2.07 7.22
C GLY A 50 -0.40 0.64 7.32
N LEU A 51 -0.04 -0.03 8.42
CA LEU A 51 -0.44 -1.41 8.73
C LEU A 51 -1.96 -1.66 8.63
N PRO A 52 -2.86 -0.85 9.23
CA PRO A 52 -4.29 -1.08 9.11
C PRO A 52 -4.81 -0.97 7.66
N GLY A 53 -4.17 -0.13 6.83
CA GLY A 53 -4.51 -0.03 5.41
C GLY A 53 -4.16 -1.31 4.64
N ILE A 54 -3.01 -1.91 4.95
CA ILE A 54 -2.59 -3.18 4.36
C ILE A 54 -3.50 -4.32 4.82
N CYS A 55 -3.86 -4.37 6.10
CA CYS A 55 -4.82 -5.35 6.62
C CYS A 55 -6.19 -5.23 5.95
N MET A 56 -6.68 -4.02 5.72
CA MET A 56 -7.95 -3.79 5.04
C MET A 56 -7.89 -4.22 3.57
N LEU A 57 -6.80 -3.92 2.85
CA LEU A 57 -6.59 -4.38 1.48
C LEU A 57 -6.47 -5.90 1.40
N ALA A 58 -5.79 -6.53 2.36
CA ALA A 58 -5.73 -7.99 2.48
C ALA A 58 -7.11 -8.60 2.74
N ALA A 59 -7.91 -8.01 3.63
CA ALA A 59 -9.28 -8.44 3.89
C ALA A 59 -10.15 -8.33 2.64
N ILE A 60 -10.11 -7.20 1.92
CA ILE A 60 -10.82 -7.04 0.65
C ILE A 60 -10.43 -8.15 -0.33
N GLN A 61 -9.14 -8.47 -0.42
CA GLN A 61 -8.67 -9.50 -1.34
C GLN A 61 -9.10 -10.91 -0.94
N ILE A 62 -9.24 -11.18 0.35
CA ILE A 62 -9.74 -12.46 0.87
C ILE A 62 -11.25 -12.58 0.72
N TYR A 63 -12.03 -11.51 0.94
CA TYR A 63 -13.50 -11.58 0.97
C TYR A 63 -14.18 -11.34 -0.38
N ILE A 64 -13.55 -10.59 -1.29
CA ILE A 64 -14.16 -10.23 -2.58
C ILE A 64 -13.62 -11.11 -3.72
N PHE A 65 -12.32 -11.39 -3.72
CA PHE A 65 -11.63 -12.04 -4.85
C PHE A 65 -11.30 -13.51 -4.60
N LYS A 66 -11.38 -13.97 -3.36
CA LYS A 66 -11.16 -15.35 -2.96
C LYS A 66 -12.45 -15.92 -2.38
#